data_AF-A0A937TS44-F1
#
_entry.id   AF-A0A937TS44-F1
#
_cell.length_a   1.000
_cell.length_b   1.000
_cell.length_c   1.000
_cell.angle_alpha   90.00
_cell.angle_beta   90.00
_cell.angle_gamma   90.00
#
_symmetry.space_group_name_H-M   'P 1'
#
loop_
_entity.id
_entity.type
_entity.pdbx_description
1 polymer ?
#
loop_
_entity_poly.entity_id
_entity_poly.type
_entity_poly.pdbx_seq_one_letter_code
_entity_poly.pdbx_strand_id
1 'polypeptide(L)'
;MCQAAFLEAAGRTMALAAAMLIAIVGMAAPAASGEPDITFVEEGPEPDAGASPASPFGPGREGPSRDDGVPGYVELSTGLKVPGHIYTTRAKRLKVYNIRRQVYEYIPVPALRSVEVVIEWEREEKQWRFKEAGNPEKVYTGKSYPVRSLAWRLTLRNGHEVVGHMLGEPIYAEHSGKRERFILHQRDKGPLDATLKDLVYIRRIEFGPKAYNKAVDELARKAAEAGKGGSK
;
A
#
# COMPACT_ATOMS: atom_id res chain seq x y z
N MET A 1 31.45 -40.49 19.81
CA MET A 1 32.56 -40.40 20.79
C MET A 1 33.31 -39.09 20.52
N CYS A 2 33.72 -38.39 21.59
CA CYS A 2 34.19 -36.98 21.70
C CYS A 2 33.01 -35.97 21.67
N GLN A 3 32.50 -35.37 22.78
CA GLN A 3 33.13 -34.75 23.97
C GLN A 3 34.07 -33.60 23.53
N ALA A 4 34.00 -32.35 23.97
CA ALA A 4 33.50 -31.72 25.19
C ALA A 4 33.17 -30.22 24.91
N ALA A 5 32.13 -29.65 25.51
CA ALA A 5 32.19 -28.74 26.67
C ALA A 5 33.11 -27.52 26.53
N PHE A 6 32.54 -26.32 26.51
CA PHE A 6 33.19 -25.14 27.08
C PHE A 6 32.18 -24.28 27.84
N LEU A 7 32.69 -23.79 28.97
CA LEU A 7 32.02 -23.30 30.16
C LEU A 7 31.63 -21.81 30.09
N GLU A 8 30.77 -21.47 31.04
CA GLU A 8 30.36 -20.16 31.59
C GLU A 8 31.44 -19.05 31.68
N ALA A 9 30.97 -17.80 31.63
CA ALA A 9 31.24 -16.75 32.64
C ALA A 9 30.36 -15.52 32.31
N ALA A 10 29.31 -15.22 33.06
CA ALA A 10 29.32 -14.44 34.30
C ALA A 10 29.73 -12.96 34.12
N GLY A 11 28.73 -12.08 34.31
CA GLY A 11 28.84 -10.90 35.16
C GLY A 11 29.57 -9.67 34.58
N ARG A 12 28.78 -8.62 34.31
CA ARG A 12 29.16 -7.26 34.70
C ARG A 12 27.94 -6.35 34.84
N THR A 13 27.54 -6.18 36.09
CA THR A 13 26.85 -5.02 36.62
C THR A 13 27.70 -3.77 36.45
N MET A 14 27.11 -2.67 35.95
CA MET A 14 27.36 -1.33 36.49
C MET A 14 26.13 -0.47 36.26
N ALA A 15 25.49 -0.13 37.38
CA ALA A 15 24.65 1.04 37.51
C ALA A 15 25.53 2.29 37.42
N LEU A 16 25.03 3.36 36.78
CA LEU A 16 25.33 4.70 37.27
C LEU A 16 24.13 5.61 37.01
N ALA A 17 23.65 6.18 38.10
CA ALA A 17 22.59 7.15 38.18
C ALA A 17 23.04 8.51 37.61
N ALA A 18 22.13 9.19 36.92
CA ALA A 18 22.20 10.63 36.72
C ALA A 18 20.79 11.19 37.01
N ALA A 19 20.61 11.62 38.25
CA ALA A 19 19.49 12.46 38.66
C ALA A 19 19.71 13.86 38.08
N MET A 20 18.80 14.30 37.21
CA MET A 20 18.72 15.71 36.82
C MET A 20 17.47 16.31 37.45
N LEU A 21 17.70 17.04 38.55
CA LEU A 21 16.78 18.02 39.12
C LEU A 21 16.56 19.11 38.06
N ILE A 22 15.33 19.26 37.56
CA ILE A 22 14.90 20.48 36.89
C ILE A 22 14.05 21.24 37.89
N ALA A 23 14.59 22.38 38.32
CA ALA A 23 13.92 23.33 39.20
C ALA A 23 12.67 23.89 38.51
N ILE A 24 11.54 23.76 39.20
CA ILE A 24 10.27 24.39 38.88
C ILE A 24 10.40 25.88 39.25
N VAL A 25 10.49 26.75 38.25
CA VAL A 25 10.25 28.19 38.45
C VAL A 25 8.79 28.45 38.15
N GLY A 26 8.04 28.75 39.21
CA GLY A 26 6.69 29.27 39.12
C GLY A 26 6.71 30.68 38.55
N MET A 27 5.96 30.89 37.47
CA MET A 27 5.43 32.19 37.09
C MET A 27 3.91 32.11 37.16
N ALA A 28 3.36 32.74 38.19
CA ALA A 28 1.96 33.08 38.29
C ALA A 28 1.79 34.51 37.75
N ALA A 29 0.92 34.67 36.74
CA ALA A 29 0.16 35.89 36.40
C ALA A 29 -0.59 35.66 35.06
N PRO A 30 -1.59 36.47 34.72
CA PRO A 30 -2.80 36.81 35.47
C PRO A 30 -4.06 36.29 34.73
N ALA A 31 -5.18 36.17 35.46
CA ALA A 31 -6.48 35.93 34.87
C ALA A 31 -6.94 37.17 34.08
N ALA A 32 -6.91 37.10 32.76
CA ALA A 32 -7.60 38.03 31.88
C ALA A 32 -8.89 37.38 31.40
N SER A 33 -9.97 37.59 32.16
CA SER A 33 -11.33 37.33 31.73
C SER A 33 -11.73 38.39 30.70
N GLY A 34 -11.59 38.03 29.44
CA GLY A 34 -12.23 38.69 28.31
C GLY A 34 -12.67 37.60 27.36
N GLU A 35 -13.90 37.13 27.51
CA GLU A 35 -14.55 36.32 26.47
C GLU A 35 -14.50 37.16 25.17
N PRO A 36 -13.85 36.69 24.09
CA PRO A 36 -14.05 37.33 22.82
C PRO A 36 -15.52 37.12 22.46
N ASP A 37 -16.26 38.22 22.37
CA ASP A 37 -17.60 38.25 21.78
C ASP A 37 -17.49 37.87 20.30
N ILE A 38 -17.42 36.56 20.04
CA ILE A 38 -17.57 35.96 18.72
C ILE A 38 -19.06 36.02 18.36
N THR A 39 -19.54 37.24 18.14
CA THR A 39 -20.75 37.44 17.34
C THR A 39 -20.42 36.94 15.95
N PHE A 40 -20.88 35.72 15.64
CA PHE A 40 -21.01 35.25 14.28
C PHE A 40 -21.95 36.22 13.58
N VAL A 41 -21.38 37.19 12.88
CA VAL A 41 -22.10 37.94 11.86
C VAL A 41 -22.52 36.89 10.85
N GLU A 42 -23.82 36.61 10.77
CA GLU A 42 -24.38 35.92 9.61
C GLU A 42 -24.10 36.82 8.40
N GLU A 43 -23.00 36.53 7.70
CA GLU A 43 -22.72 37.09 6.39
C GLU A 43 -23.94 36.79 5.52
N GLY A 44 -24.68 37.84 5.17
CA GLY A 44 -25.81 37.75 4.25
C GLY A 44 -25.37 37.09 2.94
N PRO A 45 -26.30 36.47 2.19
CA PRO A 45 -25.97 35.66 1.02
C PRO A 45 -25.10 36.47 0.06
N GLU A 46 -23.85 36.07 -0.10
CA GLU A 46 -22.96 36.65 -1.09
C GLU A 46 -23.64 36.57 -2.46
N PRO A 47 -23.67 37.67 -3.24
CA PRO A 47 -24.24 37.65 -4.58
C PRO A 47 -23.48 36.61 -5.41
N ASP A 48 -24.25 35.65 -5.93
CA ASP A 48 -23.85 34.50 -6.73
C ASP A 48 -22.56 34.78 -7.53
N ALA A 49 -21.42 34.39 -6.94
CA ALA A 49 -20.11 34.51 -7.55
C ALA A 49 -20.11 33.58 -8.76
N GLY A 50 -20.40 34.16 -9.92
CA GLY A 50 -20.61 33.46 -11.19
C GLY A 50 -19.61 32.33 -11.41
N ALA A 51 -20.14 31.22 -11.93
CA ALA A 51 -19.48 29.99 -12.34
C ALA A 51 -17.97 29.94 -12.04
N SER A 52 -17.58 29.20 -10.99
CA SER A 52 -16.18 28.94 -10.68
C SER A 52 -15.41 28.59 -11.96
N PRO A 53 -14.28 29.28 -12.25
CA PRO A 53 -13.56 29.05 -13.50
C PRO A 53 -13.19 27.57 -13.59
N ALA A 54 -13.40 26.98 -14.77
CA ALA A 54 -13.11 25.57 -15.02
C ALA A 54 -11.68 25.26 -14.56
N SER A 55 -11.54 24.47 -13.50
CA SER A 55 -10.25 24.12 -12.95
C SER A 55 -9.40 23.46 -14.04
N PRO A 56 -8.15 23.90 -14.28
CA PRO A 56 -7.23 23.22 -15.20
C PRO A 56 -6.90 21.78 -14.77
N PHE A 57 -7.30 21.40 -13.54
CA PHE A 57 -7.17 20.08 -12.92
C PHE A 57 -8.53 19.39 -12.70
N GLY A 58 -9.54 19.72 -13.51
CA GLY A 58 -10.89 19.16 -13.38
C GLY A 58 -10.90 17.63 -13.24
N PRO A 59 -11.82 17.08 -12.42
CA PRO A 59 -11.94 15.63 -12.23
C PRO A 59 -12.28 14.98 -13.58
N GLY A 60 -11.43 14.07 -14.06
CA GLY A 60 -11.71 13.28 -15.26
C GLY A 60 -11.02 13.73 -16.55
N ARG A 61 -9.89 14.46 -16.49
CA ARG A 61 -8.94 14.39 -17.61
C ARG A 61 -8.36 12.96 -17.67
N GLU A 62 -9.09 12.07 -18.33
CA GLU A 62 -8.54 10.88 -18.99
C GLU A 62 -7.43 11.41 -19.91
N GLY A 63 -6.19 11.40 -19.38
CA GLY A 63 -5.04 11.84 -20.14
C GLY A 63 -4.91 10.97 -21.39
N PRO A 64 -4.28 11.49 -22.46
CA PRO A 64 -4.02 10.69 -23.65
C PRO A 64 -3.34 9.37 -23.24
N SER A 65 -3.81 8.28 -23.83
CA SER A 65 -3.24 6.94 -23.66
C SER A 65 -1.72 7.02 -23.68
N ARG A 66 -1.09 6.49 -22.65
CA ARG A 66 0.37 6.63 -22.48
C ARG A 66 1.12 5.71 -23.42
N ASP A 67 1.97 6.29 -24.26
CA ASP A 67 2.82 5.56 -25.21
C ASP A 67 3.85 4.64 -24.54
N ASP A 68 4.20 4.89 -23.27
CA ASP A 68 5.16 4.08 -22.50
C ASP A 68 4.53 2.86 -21.79
N GLY A 69 3.24 2.63 -22.00
CA GLY A 69 2.51 1.49 -21.47
C GLY A 69 2.89 0.17 -22.15
N VAL A 70 3.12 -0.87 -21.35
CA VAL A 70 3.39 -2.22 -21.85
C VAL A 70 2.09 -3.02 -21.83
N PRO A 71 1.62 -3.58 -22.96
CA PRO A 71 0.39 -4.37 -22.96
C PRO A 71 0.53 -5.59 -22.04
N GLY A 72 -0.46 -5.86 -21.21
CA GLY A 72 -0.45 -6.97 -20.26
C GLY A 72 -1.77 -7.14 -19.52
N TYR A 73 -1.75 -7.86 -18.40
CA TYR A 73 -2.88 -7.90 -17.46
C TYR A 73 -2.42 -7.96 -16.01
N VAL A 74 -3.29 -7.48 -15.12
CA VAL A 74 -3.17 -7.63 -13.66
C VAL A 74 -4.19 -8.65 -13.20
N GLU A 75 -3.77 -9.71 -12.52
CA GLU A 75 -4.62 -10.73 -11.91
C GLU A 75 -4.69 -10.51 -10.40
N LEU A 76 -5.92 -10.39 -9.91
CA LEU A 76 -6.21 -10.25 -8.49
C LEU A 76 -6.40 -11.62 -7.83
N SER A 77 -6.33 -11.66 -6.50
CA SER A 77 -6.58 -12.86 -5.70
C SER A 77 -7.99 -13.45 -5.91
N THR A 78 -8.95 -12.62 -6.33
CA THR A 78 -10.31 -13.03 -6.71
C THR A 78 -10.37 -13.80 -8.04
N GLY A 79 -9.27 -13.86 -8.81
CA GLY A 79 -9.23 -14.41 -10.17
C GLY A 79 -9.76 -13.45 -11.24
N LEU A 80 -10.08 -12.20 -10.85
CA LEU A 80 -10.36 -11.14 -11.82
C LEU A 80 -9.06 -10.77 -12.54
N LYS A 81 -9.12 -10.73 -13.87
CA LYS A 81 -8.03 -10.26 -14.73
C LYS A 81 -8.44 -8.91 -15.31
N VAL A 82 -7.61 -7.91 -15.04
CA VAL A 82 -7.75 -6.55 -15.56
C VAL A 82 -6.76 -6.42 -16.72
N PRO A 83 -7.20 -6.53 -17.99
CA PRO A 83 -6.33 -6.26 -19.13
C PRO A 83 -5.98 -4.77 -19.15
N GLY A 84 -4.81 -4.43 -19.67
CA GLY A 84 -4.46 -3.03 -19.90
C GLY A 84 -3.03 -2.80 -20.36
N HIS A 85 -2.77 -1.56 -20.76
CA HIS A 85 -1.41 -1.03 -20.89
C HIS A 85 -0.90 -0.71 -19.51
N ILE A 86 0.11 -1.46 -19.09
CA ILE A 86 0.67 -1.42 -17.74
C ILE A 86 1.85 -0.47 -17.71
N TYR A 87 1.80 0.51 -16.81
CA TYR A 87 2.87 1.48 -16.61
C TYR A 87 2.99 1.91 -15.16
N THR A 88 4.05 2.65 -14.84
CA THR A 88 4.23 3.31 -13.54
C THR A 88 4.33 4.82 -13.73
N THR A 89 4.70 5.56 -12.68
CA THR A 89 4.98 7.00 -12.77
C THR A 89 6.02 7.28 -13.87
N ARG A 90 5.86 8.38 -14.62
CA ARG A 90 6.76 8.74 -15.72
C ARG A 90 8.22 8.70 -15.30
N ALA A 91 9.06 8.09 -16.13
CA ALA A 91 10.50 7.92 -15.90
C ALA A 91 10.91 7.16 -14.62
N LYS A 92 9.94 6.65 -13.83
CA LYS A 92 10.23 5.88 -12.62
C LYS A 92 10.43 4.41 -12.97
N ARG A 93 11.42 3.79 -12.33
CA ARG A 93 11.64 2.34 -12.37
C ARG A 93 11.04 1.71 -11.12
N LEU A 94 10.64 0.44 -11.21
CA LEU A 94 10.22 -0.31 -10.02
C LEU A 94 11.42 -0.50 -9.11
N LYS A 95 11.33 0.02 -7.88
CA LYS A 95 12.34 -0.14 -6.85
C LYS A 95 12.05 -1.41 -6.06
N VAL A 96 12.92 -2.40 -6.17
CA VAL A 96 12.80 -3.70 -5.51
C VAL A 96 13.98 -3.90 -4.58
N TYR A 97 13.73 -4.20 -3.31
CA TYR A 97 14.78 -4.61 -2.39
C TYR A 97 15.05 -6.11 -2.56
N ASN A 98 16.16 -6.47 -3.21
CA ASN A 98 16.52 -7.87 -3.46
C ASN A 98 16.92 -8.54 -2.13
N ILE A 99 16.15 -9.53 -1.68
CA ILE A 99 16.34 -10.19 -0.37
C ILE A 99 17.66 -10.96 -0.33
N ARG A 100 18.05 -11.58 -1.45
CA ARG A 100 19.29 -12.38 -1.53
C ARG A 100 20.54 -11.52 -1.52
N ARG A 101 20.51 -10.40 -2.25
CA ARG A 101 21.66 -9.51 -2.42
C ARG A 101 21.71 -8.38 -1.39
N GLN A 102 20.61 -8.16 -0.66
CA GLN A 102 20.43 -7.05 0.29
C GLN A 102 20.70 -5.66 -0.33
N VAL A 103 20.34 -5.49 -1.61
CA VAL A 103 20.54 -4.26 -2.39
C VAL A 103 19.25 -3.89 -3.11
N TYR A 104 19.00 -2.58 -3.24
CA TYR A 104 17.91 -2.08 -4.07
C TYR A 104 18.26 -2.16 -5.56
N GLU A 105 17.38 -2.81 -6.33
CA GLU A 105 17.44 -2.89 -7.78
C GLU A 105 16.32 -2.05 -8.39
N TYR A 106 16.64 -1.38 -9.51
CA TYR A 106 15.72 -0.49 -10.22
C TYR A 106 15.40 -1.07 -11.59
N ILE A 107 14.21 -1.67 -11.73
CA ILE A 107 13.84 -2.43 -12.92
C ILE A 107 12.84 -1.62 -13.75
N PRO A 108 13.12 -1.33 -15.03
CA PRO A 108 12.16 -0.67 -15.90
C PRO A 108 11.01 -1.62 -16.27
N VAL A 109 9.77 -1.12 -16.31
CA VAL A 109 8.57 -1.93 -16.63
C VAL A 109 8.69 -2.68 -17.97
N PRO A 110 9.22 -2.09 -19.06
CA PRO A 110 9.41 -2.80 -20.33
C PRO A 110 10.36 -4.00 -20.27
N ALA A 111 11.23 -4.10 -19.26
CA ALA A 111 12.13 -5.23 -19.09
C ALA A 111 11.47 -6.42 -18.38
N LEU A 112 10.29 -6.22 -17.78
CA LEU A 112 9.55 -7.26 -17.08
C LEU A 112 8.80 -8.17 -18.04
N ARG A 113 8.75 -9.45 -17.66
CA ARG A 113 7.92 -10.48 -18.28
C ARG A 113 6.74 -10.82 -17.37
N SER A 114 7.01 -11.03 -16.09
CA SER A 114 5.99 -11.27 -15.08
C SER A 114 6.41 -10.75 -13.72
N VAL A 115 5.42 -10.43 -12.90
CA VAL A 115 5.56 -10.11 -11.48
C VAL A 115 4.58 -10.98 -10.72
N GLU A 116 5.07 -11.84 -9.86
CA GLU A 116 4.26 -12.76 -9.06
C GLU A 116 4.42 -12.43 -7.58
N VAL A 117 3.32 -12.52 -6.85
CA VAL A 117 3.36 -12.35 -5.40
C VAL A 117 3.80 -13.65 -4.72
N VAL A 118 4.63 -13.51 -3.70
CA VAL A 118 5.07 -14.57 -2.81
C VAL A 118 4.61 -14.18 -1.41
N ILE A 119 3.64 -14.93 -0.88
CA ILE A 119 3.11 -14.69 0.48
C ILE A 119 4.15 -15.22 1.47
N GLU A 120 4.72 -14.34 2.29
CA GLU A 120 5.70 -14.73 3.31
C GLU A 120 5.01 -15.25 4.56
N TRP A 121 3.99 -14.53 5.03
CA TRP A 121 3.16 -14.92 6.16
C TRP A 121 1.84 -14.18 6.15
N GLU A 122 0.84 -14.78 6.79
CA GLU A 122 -0.49 -14.24 7.01
C GLU A 122 -0.87 -14.49 8.47
N ARG A 123 -1.45 -13.48 9.13
CA ARG A 123 -1.93 -13.60 10.51
C ARG A 123 -2.99 -12.57 10.81
N GLU A 124 -3.77 -12.83 11.86
CA GLU A 124 -4.61 -11.82 12.47
C GLU A 124 -3.85 -11.10 13.58
N GLU A 125 -3.82 -9.77 13.54
CA GLU A 125 -3.23 -8.96 14.60
C GLU A 125 -4.34 -8.37 15.46
N LYS A 126 -4.23 -8.57 16.78
CA LYS A 126 -5.17 -7.98 17.75
C LYS A 126 -4.92 -6.47 17.84
N GLN A 127 -5.99 -5.69 17.76
CA GLN A 127 -5.92 -4.25 17.98
C GLN A 127 -5.69 -3.98 19.46
N TRP A 128 -4.67 -3.18 19.74
CA TRP A 128 -4.31 -2.74 21.08
C TRP A 128 -4.18 -1.22 21.12
N ARG A 129 -4.33 -0.67 22.32
CA ARG A 129 -4.02 0.72 22.65
C ARG A 129 -3.17 0.75 23.91
N PHE A 130 -2.40 1.81 24.11
CA PHE A 130 -1.82 2.06 25.43
C PHE A 130 -2.94 2.30 26.43
N LYS A 131 -2.75 1.82 27.67
CA LYS A 131 -3.70 2.04 28.76
C LYS A 131 -3.90 3.53 29.02
N GLU A 132 -2.77 4.24 29.17
CA GLU A 132 -2.65 5.68 29.41
C GLU A 132 -1.42 6.22 28.66
N ALA A 133 -1.41 7.53 28.37
CA ALA A 133 -0.27 8.16 27.72
C ALA A 133 0.99 8.06 28.62
N GLY A 134 2.06 7.47 28.10
CA GLY A 134 3.30 7.24 28.85
C GLY A 134 3.34 5.92 29.64
N ASN A 135 2.24 5.17 29.72
CA ASN A 135 2.25 3.82 30.28
C ASN A 135 2.48 2.77 29.16
N PRO A 136 3.54 1.94 29.22
CA PRO A 136 3.82 0.92 28.20
C PRO A 136 2.85 -0.27 28.21
N GLU A 137 1.92 -0.34 29.17
CA GLU A 137 0.91 -1.39 29.27
C GLU A 137 -0.06 -1.36 28.06
N LYS A 138 -0.11 -2.45 27.32
CA LYS A 138 -0.99 -2.63 26.15
C LYS A 138 -2.32 -3.24 26.58
N VAL A 139 -3.41 -2.54 26.27
CA VAL A 139 -4.78 -3.02 26.47
C VAL A 139 -5.35 -3.45 25.12
N TYR A 140 -5.75 -4.71 25.00
CA TYR A 140 -6.39 -5.23 23.80
C TYR A 140 -7.87 -4.84 23.76
N THR A 141 -8.33 -4.43 22.59
CA THR A 141 -9.71 -3.95 22.37
C THR A 141 -10.71 -5.07 22.08
N GLY A 142 -10.24 -6.31 21.94
CA GLY A 142 -11.04 -7.46 21.52
C GLY A 142 -11.18 -7.61 20.00
N LYS A 143 -10.87 -6.57 19.22
CA LYS A 143 -10.91 -6.59 17.76
C LYS A 143 -9.61 -7.11 17.15
N SER A 144 -9.69 -7.71 15.97
CA SER A 144 -8.55 -8.10 15.16
C SER A 144 -8.64 -7.47 13.76
N TYR A 145 -7.50 -7.40 13.10
CA TYR A 145 -7.42 -7.09 11.68
C TYR A 145 -6.46 -8.06 10.99
N PRO A 146 -6.75 -8.45 9.74
CA PRO A 146 -5.91 -9.36 8.99
C PRO A 146 -4.70 -8.60 8.45
N VAL A 147 -3.54 -9.24 8.52
CA VAL A 147 -2.28 -8.71 8.01
C VAL A 147 -1.57 -9.77 7.21
N ARG A 148 -1.01 -9.38 6.08
CA ARG A 148 -0.14 -10.21 5.25
C ARG A 148 1.19 -9.49 4.94
N SER A 149 2.26 -10.27 4.85
CA SER A 149 3.53 -9.83 4.26
C SER A 149 3.73 -10.49 2.91
N LEU A 150 4.10 -9.68 1.94
CA LEU A 150 4.24 -10.00 0.54
C LEU A 150 5.67 -9.70 0.11
N ALA A 151 6.31 -10.73 -0.43
CA ALA A 151 7.46 -10.58 -1.33
C ALA A 151 6.98 -10.66 -2.78
N TRP A 152 7.84 -10.22 -3.69
CA TRP A 152 7.55 -10.16 -5.10
C TRP A 152 8.66 -10.86 -5.88
N ARG A 153 8.26 -11.76 -6.77
CA ARG A 153 9.13 -12.41 -7.75
C ARG A 153 8.94 -11.73 -9.09
N LEU A 154 9.95 -11.02 -9.53
CA LEU A 154 9.99 -10.36 -10.83
C LEU A 154 10.82 -11.22 -11.78
N THR A 155 10.20 -11.69 -12.87
CA THR A 155 10.90 -12.38 -13.95
C THR A 155 11.10 -11.38 -15.08
N LEU A 156 12.36 -11.14 -15.44
CA LEU A 156 12.73 -10.26 -16.54
C LEU A 156 12.64 -10.99 -17.88
N ARG A 157 12.57 -10.25 -18.98
CA ARG A 157 12.52 -10.81 -20.35
C ARG A 157 13.77 -11.59 -20.73
N ASN A 158 14.92 -11.28 -20.11
CA ASN A 158 16.17 -12.03 -20.28
C ASN A 158 16.21 -13.34 -19.45
N GLY A 159 15.15 -13.67 -18.72
CA GLY A 159 15.06 -14.85 -17.87
C GLY A 159 15.64 -14.67 -16.45
N HIS A 160 16.20 -13.50 -16.13
CA HIS A 160 16.69 -13.23 -14.78
C HIS A 160 15.51 -13.10 -13.81
N GLU A 161 15.66 -13.66 -12.61
CA GLU A 161 14.66 -13.58 -11.54
C GLU A 161 15.17 -12.73 -10.39
N VAL A 162 14.35 -11.78 -9.94
CA VAL A 162 14.60 -10.95 -8.77
C VAL A 162 13.49 -11.21 -7.77
N VAL A 163 13.85 -11.67 -6.58
CA VAL A 163 12.90 -11.86 -5.47
C VAL A 163 13.18 -10.80 -4.41
N GLY A 164 12.16 -10.01 -4.07
CA GLY A 164 12.36 -8.86 -3.21
C GLY A 164 11.10 -8.22 -2.66
N HIS A 165 11.31 -7.22 -1.80
CA HIS A 165 10.23 -6.41 -1.23
C HIS A 165 10.05 -5.12 -2.03
N MET A 166 8.80 -4.68 -2.21
CA MET A 166 8.47 -3.40 -2.85
C MET A 166 7.74 -2.51 -1.85
N LEU A 167 8.18 -1.26 -1.75
CA LEU A 167 7.69 -0.29 -0.76
C LEU A 167 6.64 0.65 -1.37
N GLY A 168 5.47 0.11 -1.72
CA GLY A 168 4.34 0.91 -2.19
C GLY A 168 4.51 1.45 -3.60
N GLU A 169 5.04 0.64 -4.51
CA GLU A 169 5.25 1.06 -5.89
C GLU A 169 3.91 1.05 -6.67
N PRO A 170 3.47 2.19 -7.26
CA PRO A 170 2.22 2.24 -7.99
C PRO A 170 2.39 1.64 -9.40
N ILE A 171 1.41 0.83 -9.80
CA ILE A 171 1.21 0.36 -11.16
C ILE A 171 -0.18 0.80 -11.62
N TYR A 172 -0.25 1.23 -12.86
CA TYR A 172 -1.50 1.57 -13.51
C TYR A 172 -1.76 0.55 -14.61
N ALA A 173 -3.03 0.14 -14.76
CA ALA A 173 -3.50 -0.60 -15.92
C ALA A 173 -4.54 0.24 -16.63
N GLU A 174 -4.34 0.49 -17.91
CA GLU A 174 -5.25 1.31 -18.71
C GLU A 174 -5.86 0.50 -19.85
N HIS A 175 -7.19 0.43 -19.89
CA HIS A 175 -7.92 -0.29 -20.92
C HIS A 175 -9.24 0.43 -21.23
N SER A 176 -9.50 0.65 -22.51
CA SER A 176 -10.74 1.29 -22.99
C SER A 176 -11.02 2.64 -22.31
N GLY A 177 -9.98 3.47 -22.15
CA GLY A 177 -10.04 4.79 -21.50
C GLY A 177 -10.09 4.76 -19.97
N LYS A 178 -10.36 3.59 -19.37
CA LYS A 178 -10.39 3.43 -17.90
C LYS A 178 -9.00 3.14 -17.37
N ARG A 179 -8.58 3.96 -16.41
CA ARG A 179 -7.31 3.80 -15.69
C ARG A 179 -7.55 3.29 -14.28
N GLU A 180 -7.07 2.09 -14.01
CA GLU A 180 -7.07 1.50 -12.66
C GLU A 180 -5.68 1.60 -12.03
N ARG A 181 -5.63 1.94 -10.75
CA ARG A 181 -4.39 2.05 -9.98
C ARG A 181 -4.28 0.90 -9.00
N PHE A 182 -3.15 0.21 -9.07
CA PHE A 182 -2.73 -0.86 -8.19
C PHE A 182 -1.49 -0.41 -7.43
N ILE A 183 -1.33 -0.85 -6.17
CA ILE A 183 -0.15 -0.51 -5.38
C ILE A 183 0.51 -1.78 -4.88
N LEU A 184 1.80 -1.90 -5.16
CA LEU A 184 2.64 -3.02 -4.78
C LEU A 184 3.26 -2.75 -3.41
N HIS A 185 2.58 -3.22 -2.37
CA HIS A 185 3.04 -3.11 -0.99
C HIS A 185 3.73 -4.38 -0.51
N GLN A 186 4.70 -4.25 0.40
CA GLN A 186 5.23 -5.36 1.17
C GLN A 186 4.25 -5.81 2.24
N ARG A 187 3.58 -4.87 2.91
CA ARG A 187 2.63 -5.16 3.97
C ARG A 187 1.25 -4.68 3.56
N ASP A 188 0.28 -5.58 3.65
CA ASP A 188 -1.11 -5.27 3.41
C ASP A 188 -1.92 -5.56 4.68
N LYS A 189 -2.76 -4.58 5.03
CA LYS A 189 -3.50 -4.53 6.29
C LYS A 189 -4.97 -4.27 5.97
N GLY A 190 -5.81 -5.16 6.44
CA GLY A 190 -7.25 -5.06 6.30
C GLY A 190 -7.91 -4.07 7.25
N PRO A 191 -9.20 -3.79 7.00
CA PRO A 191 -10.05 -3.11 7.97
C PRO A 191 -10.24 -3.96 9.23
N LEU A 192 -10.74 -3.31 10.29
CA LEU A 192 -11.09 -4.00 11.53
C LEU A 192 -12.22 -5.00 11.29
N ASP A 193 -12.16 -6.13 11.98
CA ASP A 193 -13.18 -7.18 11.96
C ASP A 193 -13.34 -7.90 10.59
N ALA A 194 -12.46 -7.62 9.62
CA ALA A 194 -12.37 -8.36 8.35
C ALA A 194 -11.50 -9.62 8.49
N THR A 195 -11.65 -10.54 7.53
CA THR A 195 -10.87 -11.77 7.48
C THR A 195 -9.78 -11.70 6.42
N LEU A 196 -8.81 -12.62 6.47
CA LEU A 196 -7.76 -12.74 5.44
C LEU A 196 -8.34 -12.93 4.03
N LYS A 197 -9.54 -13.52 3.89
CA LYS A 197 -10.18 -13.77 2.59
C LYS A 197 -10.72 -12.50 1.94
N ASP A 198 -11.07 -11.49 2.74
CA ASP A 198 -11.63 -10.23 2.28
C ASP A 198 -10.55 -9.30 1.68
N LEU A 199 -9.27 -9.63 1.92
CA LEU A 199 -8.14 -8.82 1.43
C LEU A 199 -7.83 -9.22 0.00
N VAL A 200 -8.29 -8.38 -0.93
CA VAL A 200 -7.97 -8.50 -2.34
C VAL A 200 -6.56 -7.95 -2.58
N TYR A 201 -5.69 -8.79 -3.13
CA TYR A 201 -4.32 -8.42 -3.48
C TYR A 201 -4.02 -8.79 -4.93
N ILE A 202 -2.93 -8.25 -5.46
CA ILE A 202 -2.44 -8.58 -6.80
C ILE A 202 -1.71 -9.91 -6.71
N ARG A 203 -2.21 -10.93 -7.40
CA ARG A 203 -1.61 -12.26 -7.45
C ARG A 203 -0.47 -12.32 -8.46
N ARG A 204 -0.72 -11.79 -9.66
CA ARG A 204 0.21 -11.87 -10.79
C ARG A 204 0.00 -10.70 -11.73
N ILE A 205 1.08 -10.22 -12.32
CA ILE A 205 1.07 -9.29 -13.44
C ILE A 205 1.83 -9.96 -14.56
N GLU A 206 1.22 -10.07 -15.73
CA GLU A 206 1.90 -10.54 -16.94
C GLU A 206 2.05 -9.42 -17.95
N PHE A 207 3.22 -9.34 -18.54
CA PHE A 207 3.55 -8.37 -19.58
C PHE A 207 3.71 -9.09 -20.92
N GLY A 208 3.11 -8.51 -21.96
CA GLY A 208 3.24 -8.92 -23.34
C GLY A 208 1.91 -8.86 -24.11
N PRO A 209 1.95 -8.63 -25.44
CA PRO A 209 0.75 -8.58 -26.28
C PRO A 209 -0.10 -9.87 -26.21
N LYS A 210 0.56 -11.03 -26.13
CA LYS A 210 -0.13 -12.32 -26.01
C LYS A 210 -0.93 -12.43 -24.71
N ALA A 211 -0.36 -11.96 -23.60
CA ALA A 211 -1.01 -11.96 -22.30
C ALA A 211 -2.21 -10.99 -22.29
N TYR A 212 -2.03 -9.79 -22.86
CA TYR A 212 -3.10 -8.81 -23.03
C TYR A 212 -4.29 -9.38 -23.82
N ASN A 213 -4.05 -9.90 -25.03
CA ASN A 213 -5.12 -10.43 -25.89
C ASN A 213 -5.89 -11.55 -25.18
N LYS A 214 -5.18 -12.48 -24.53
CA LYS A 214 -5.81 -13.56 -23.75
C LYS A 214 -6.72 -13.03 -22.64
N ALA A 215 -6.30 -11.99 -21.91
CA ALA A 215 -7.11 -11.41 -20.86
C ALA A 215 -8.35 -10.68 -21.41
N VAL A 216 -8.22 -10.00 -22.55
CA VAL A 216 -9.36 -9.39 -23.26
C VAL A 216 -10.37 -10.43 -23.72
N ASP A 217 -9.89 -11.54 -24.31
CA ASP A 217 -10.76 -12.64 -24.76
C ASP A 217 -11.51 -13.29 -23.59
N GLU A 218 -10.82 -13.52 -22.46
CA GLU A 218 -11.44 -14.05 -21.24
C GLU A 218 -12.47 -13.10 -20.64
N LEU A 219 -12.20 -11.79 -20.66
CA LEU A 219 -13.13 -10.77 -20.20
C LEU A 219 -14.38 -10.72 -21.08
N ALA A 220 -14.22 -10.76 -22.41
CA ALA A 220 -15.32 -10.80 -23.37
C ALA A 220 -16.18 -12.06 -23.21
N ARG A 221 -15.55 -13.22 -23.00
CA ARG A 221 -16.27 -14.48 -22.74
C ARG A 221 -17.10 -14.41 -21.45
N LYS A 222 -16.52 -13.92 -20.36
CA LYS A 222 -17.23 -13.75 -19.08
C LYS A 222 -18.41 -12.78 -19.21
N ALA A 223 -18.25 -11.69 -19.96
CA ALA A 223 -19.34 -10.74 -20.21
C ALA A 223 -20.49 -11.39 -21.01
N ALA A 224 -20.16 -12.20 -22.02
CA ALA A 224 -21.16 -12.93 -22.82
C ALA A 224 -21.92 -13.99 -22.00
N GLU A 225 -21.25 -14.66 -21.06
CA GLU A 225 -21.87 -15.63 -20.14
C GLU A 225 -22.82 -14.92 -19.15
N ALA A 226 -22.40 -13.80 -18.58
CA ALA A 226 -23.22 -13.02 -17.65
C ALA A 226 -24.51 -12.49 -18.30
N GLY A 227 -24.45 -12.07 -19.57
CA GLY A 227 -25.62 -11.60 -20.31
C GLY A 227 -26.69 -12.68 -20.58
N LYS A 228 -26.31 -13.97 -20.63
CA LYS A 228 -27.25 -15.08 -20.88
C LYS A 228 -28.01 -15.52 -19.62
N GLY A 229 -27.49 -15.22 -18.43
CA GLY A 229 -28.09 -15.63 -17.15
C GLY A 229 -29.22 -14.72 -16.63
N GLY A 230 -29.41 -13.53 -17.23
CA GLY A 230 -30.36 -12.52 -16.76
C GLY A 230 -31.76 -12.55 -17.37
N SER A 231 -32.07 -13.51 -18.25
CA SER A 231 -33.41 -13.67 -18.84
C SER A 231 -34.12 -14.88 -18.22
N LYS A 232 -34.52 -14.76 -16.96
CA LYS A 232 -35.46 -15.68 -16.30
C LYS A 232 -36.38 -14.90 -15.37
#